data_AF-A0A382RKV1-F1
#
_entry.id   AF-A0A382RKV1-F1
#
_cell.length_a   1.000
_cell.length_b   1.000
_cell.length_c   1.000
_cell.angle_alpha   90.00
_cell.angle_beta   90.00
_cell.angle_gamma   90.00
#
_symmetry.space_group_name_H-M   'P 1'
#
loop_
_entity.id
_entity.type
_entity.pdbx_description
1 polymer ?
#
loop_
_entity_poly.entity_id
_entity_poly.type
_entity_poly.pdbx_seq_one_letter_code
_entity_poly.pdbx_strand_id
1 'polypeptide(L)'
;MKSKKIIIGSRGSKLALIYAERAKAKILEFCPEVEIKKITTTGDINQKDRLSEIGGKGLFSKQIENELLSEKIDIAVHALKDMPSNETEGLLTNCFLKRNDPREVLISNSNNLIKDLKPNSIVGTSSFRREFQLKKI
;
A
#
# COMPACT_ATOMS: atom_id res chain seq x y z
N MET A 1 -27.56 -4.84 22.55
CA MET A 1 -27.30 -4.86 21.08
C MET A 1 -25.96 -5.55 20.88
N LYS A 2 -25.88 -6.68 20.15
CA LYS A 2 -24.57 -7.28 19.81
C LYS A 2 -23.82 -6.25 18.96
N SER A 3 -22.58 -5.91 19.33
CA SER A 3 -21.78 -5.00 18.51
C SER A 3 -21.57 -5.64 17.14
N LYS A 4 -21.87 -4.92 16.06
CA LYS A 4 -21.58 -5.41 14.71
C LYS A 4 -20.07 -5.55 14.57
N LYS A 5 -19.60 -6.76 14.26
CA LYS A 5 -18.20 -7.04 13.92
C LYS A 5 -17.78 -6.20 12.73
N ILE A 6 -16.56 -5.64 12.76
CA ILE A 6 -15.95 -4.93 11.63
C ILE A 6 -14.90 -5.81 10.97
N ILE A 7 -14.98 -5.94 9.65
CA ILE A 7 -14.02 -6.70 8.83
C ILE A 7 -13.16 -5.73 8.02
N ILE A 8 -11.86 -5.73 8.28
CA ILE A 8 -10.85 -4.93 7.60
C ILE A 8 -10.25 -5.72 6.44
N GLY A 9 -10.44 -5.27 5.20
CA GLY A 9 -9.70 -5.78 4.05
C GLY A 9 -8.29 -5.20 3.96
N SER A 10 -7.30 -6.06 3.73
CA SER A 10 -5.92 -5.64 3.45
C SER A 10 -5.19 -6.65 2.58
N ARG A 11 -4.14 -6.20 1.89
CA ARG A 11 -3.21 -7.10 1.20
C ARG A 11 -2.51 -8.03 2.20
N GLY A 12 -2.12 -9.21 1.73
CA GLY A 12 -1.44 -10.22 2.54
C GLY A 12 0.03 -9.95 2.87
N SER A 13 0.65 -8.92 2.28
CA SER A 13 2.07 -8.62 2.53
C SER A 13 2.35 -8.22 3.98
N LYS A 14 3.55 -8.53 4.49
CA LYS A 14 3.93 -8.22 5.89
C LYS A 14 3.71 -6.76 6.26
N LEU A 15 4.06 -5.83 5.37
CA LEU A 15 3.88 -4.39 5.62
C LEU A 15 2.40 -4.00 5.63
N ALA A 16 1.60 -4.51 4.69
CA ALA A 16 0.16 -4.22 4.64
C ALA A 16 -0.56 -4.72 5.90
N LEU A 17 -0.19 -5.90 6.41
CA LEU A 17 -0.73 -6.44 7.67
C LEU A 17 -0.34 -5.58 8.87
N ILE A 18 0.89 -5.08 8.96
CA ILE A 18 1.30 -4.17 10.04
C ILE A 18 0.41 -2.92 10.10
N TYR A 19 0.06 -2.33 8.95
CA TYR A 19 -0.85 -1.17 8.94
C TYR A 19 -2.31 -1.54 9.21
N ALA A 20 -2.76 -2.71 8.74
CA ALA A 20 -4.10 -3.21 9.08
C ALA A 20 -4.25 -3.45 10.59
N GLU A 21 -3.22 -4.00 11.24
CA GLU A 21 -3.19 -4.17 12.70
C GLU A 21 -3.17 -2.83 13.44
N ARG A 22 -2.45 -1.82 12.92
CA ARG A 22 -2.50 -0.46 13.48
C ARG A 22 -3.90 0.15 13.40
N ALA A 23 -4.59 -0.01 12.28
CA ALA A 23 -5.97 0.44 12.11
C ALA A 23 -6.91 -0.33 13.05
N LYS A 24 -6.78 -1.66 13.11
CA LYS A 24 -7.53 -2.52 14.02
C LYS A 24 -7.38 -2.08 15.47
N ALA A 25 -6.16 -1.82 15.93
CA ALA A 25 -5.91 -1.36 17.30
C ALA A 25 -6.69 -0.06 17.64
N LYS A 26 -6.83 0.86 16.67
CA LYS A 26 -7.62 2.08 16.83
C LYS A 26 -9.13 1.85 16.82
N ILE A 27 -9.60 0.94 15.97
CA ILE A 27 -11.03 0.61 15.89
C ILE A 27 -11.48 -0.16 17.12
N LEU A 28 -10.60 -0.99 17.70
CA LEU A 28 -10.86 -1.72 18.95
C LEU A 28 -11.14 -0.82 20.15
N GLU A 29 -10.72 0.45 20.11
CA GLU A 29 -11.07 1.45 21.13
C GLU A 29 -12.58 1.78 21.14
N PHE A 30 -13.31 1.51 20.04
CA PHE A 30 -14.73 1.85 19.85
C PHE A 30 -15.62 0.66 19.48
N CYS A 31 -15.05 -0.42 18.94
CA CYS A 31 -15.76 -1.63 18.52
C CYS A 31 -15.02 -2.87 19.04
N PRO A 32 -15.64 -3.74 19.86
CA PRO A 32 -14.92 -4.82 20.53
C PRO A 32 -14.58 -6.01 19.61
N GLU A 33 -15.18 -6.11 18.42
CA GLU A 33 -14.97 -7.24 17.51
C GLU A 33 -14.50 -6.76 16.14
N VAL A 34 -13.20 -6.94 15.86
CA VAL A 34 -12.56 -6.52 14.61
C VAL A 34 -11.69 -7.64 14.03
N GLU A 35 -11.92 -7.99 12.77
CA GLU A 35 -11.17 -8.99 12.02
C GLU A 35 -10.40 -8.36 10.85
N ILE A 36 -9.26 -8.95 10.48
CA ILE A 36 -8.55 -8.59 9.25
C ILE A 36 -8.68 -9.74 8.25
N LYS A 37 -9.27 -9.43 7.09
CA LYS A 37 -9.37 -10.32 5.94
C LYS A 37 -8.25 -10.02 4.95
N LYS A 38 -7.44 -11.05 4.65
CA LYS A 38 -6.38 -10.97 3.64
C LYS A 38 -6.99 -11.10 2.24
N ILE A 39 -6.63 -10.18 1.35
CA ILE A 39 -7.11 -10.17 -0.03
C ILE A 39 -5.89 -10.15 -0.96
N THR A 40 -5.84 -11.11 -1.88
CA THR A 40 -4.80 -11.21 -2.90
C THR A 40 -5.18 -10.32 -4.09
N THR A 41 -4.25 -9.50 -4.55
CA THR A 41 -4.45 -8.57 -5.68
C THR A 41 -3.69 -9.02 -6.91
N THR A 42 -4.03 -8.50 -8.10
CA THR A 42 -3.28 -8.83 -9.34
C THR A 42 -1.81 -8.43 -9.21
N GLY A 43 -1.53 -7.30 -8.53
CA GLY A 43 -0.16 -6.87 -8.27
C GLY A 43 0.62 -7.78 -7.31
N ASP A 44 -0.03 -8.63 -6.52
CA ASP A 44 0.64 -9.66 -5.72
C ASP A 44 1.05 -10.88 -6.56
N ILE A 45 0.24 -11.19 -7.58
CA ILE A 45 0.43 -12.34 -8.46
C ILE A 45 1.52 -12.05 -9.51
N ASN A 46 1.54 -10.85 -10.08
CA ASN A 46 2.55 -10.48 -11.07
C ASN A 46 3.76 -9.79 -10.43
N GLN A 47 4.84 -10.54 -10.25
CA GLN A 47 6.12 -10.05 -9.69
C GLN A 47 7.27 -10.00 -10.70
N LYS A 48 7.05 -10.48 -11.94
CA LYS A 48 8.12 -10.61 -12.94
C LYS A 48 8.25 -9.37 -13.81
N ASP A 49 7.13 -8.76 -14.14
CA ASP A 49 7.10 -7.61 -15.05
C ASP A 49 7.18 -6.30 -14.26
N ARG A 50 7.67 -5.23 -14.90
CA ARG A 50 7.62 -3.92 -14.25
C ARG A 50 6.17 -3.51 -14.07
N LEU A 51 5.81 -2.98 -12.89
CA LEU A 51 4.47 -2.44 -12.63
C LEU A 51 4.00 -1.44 -13.69
N SER A 52 4.92 -0.69 -14.28
CA SER A 52 4.66 0.23 -15.39
C SER A 52 4.25 -0.44 -16.70
N GLU A 53 4.75 -1.65 -16.97
CA GLU A 53 4.50 -2.39 -18.21
C GLU A 53 3.17 -3.14 -18.15
N ILE A 54 2.73 -3.51 -16.95
CA ILE A 54 1.47 -4.25 -16.72
C ILE A 54 0.25 -3.36 -17.00
N GLY A 55 0.39 -2.04 -16.93
CA GLY A 55 -0.67 -1.09 -17.29
C GLY A 55 -1.96 -1.31 -16.49
N GLY A 56 -2.07 -0.71 -15.32
CA GLY A 56 -3.32 -0.78 -14.56
C GLY A 56 -3.38 0.22 -13.43
N LYS A 57 -4.28 1.21 -13.52
CA LYS A 57 -4.69 1.95 -12.33
C LYS A 57 -5.37 0.96 -11.38
N GLY A 58 -4.96 0.94 -10.11
CA GLY A 58 -5.60 0.10 -9.09
C GLY A 58 -5.17 -1.37 -9.03
N LEU A 59 -3.98 -1.74 -9.56
CA LEU A 59 -3.44 -3.13 -9.48
C LEU A 59 -3.43 -3.72 -8.06
N PHE A 60 -3.33 -2.86 -7.04
CA PHE A 60 -3.32 -3.24 -5.62
C PHE A 60 -4.60 -2.86 -4.87
N SER A 61 -5.55 -2.16 -5.51
CA SER A 61 -6.78 -1.71 -4.87
C SER A 61 -8.03 -2.42 -5.40
N LYS A 62 -8.07 -2.79 -6.69
CA LYS A 62 -9.29 -3.22 -7.37
C LYS A 62 -10.00 -4.41 -6.71
N GLN A 63 -9.26 -5.46 -6.34
CA GLN A 63 -9.86 -6.62 -5.66
C GLN A 63 -10.42 -6.28 -4.28
N ILE A 64 -9.75 -5.38 -3.56
CA ILE A 64 -10.18 -4.94 -2.23
C ILE A 64 -11.41 -4.04 -2.36
N GLU A 65 -11.43 -3.14 -3.33
CA GLU A 65 -12.60 -2.31 -3.66
C GLU A 65 -13.82 -3.17 -4.05
N ASN A 66 -13.62 -4.25 -4.83
CA ASN A 66 -14.70 -5.17 -5.17
C ASN A 66 -15.27 -5.88 -3.92
N GLU A 67 -14.42 -6.22 -2.95
CA GLU A 67 -14.86 -6.82 -1.68
C GLU A 67 -15.60 -5.80 -0.80
N LEU A 68 -15.21 -4.51 -0.83
CA LEU A 68 -15.95 -3.42 -0.19
C LEU A 68 -17.33 -3.22 -0.82
N LEU A 69 -17.40 -3.10 -2.15
CA LEU A 69 -18.65 -2.90 -2.89
C LEU A 69 -19.62 -4.07 -2.77
N SER A 70 -19.10 -5.29 -2.55
CA SER A 70 -19.91 -6.49 -2.30
C SER A 70 -20.18 -6.75 -0.82
N GLU A 71 -19.88 -5.78 0.05
CA GLU A 71 -20.12 -5.83 1.50
C GLU A 71 -19.47 -7.04 2.21
N LYS A 72 -18.41 -7.61 1.63
CA LYS A 72 -17.65 -8.72 2.22
C LYS A 72 -16.60 -8.27 3.22
N ILE A 73 -16.28 -6.98 3.20
CA ILE A 73 -15.48 -6.24 4.17
C ILE A 73 -16.15 -4.89 4.42
N ASP A 74 -15.97 -4.33 5.61
CA ASP A 74 -16.57 -3.05 5.98
C ASP A 74 -15.63 -1.87 5.68
N ILE A 75 -14.32 -2.08 5.80
CA ILE A 75 -13.30 -1.05 5.51
C ILE A 75 -12.09 -1.68 4.83
N ALA A 76 -11.29 -0.87 4.15
CA ALA A 76 -10.02 -1.29 3.56
C ALA A 76 -8.85 -0.44 4.07
N VAL A 77 -7.68 -1.07 4.22
CA VAL A 77 -6.43 -0.38 4.58
C VAL A 77 -5.43 -0.50 3.45
N HIS A 78 -5.01 0.65 2.93
CA HIS A 78 -4.07 0.77 1.81
C HIS A 78 -2.88 1.67 2.13
N ALA A 79 -1.79 1.47 1.40
CA ALA A 79 -0.78 2.51 1.26
C ALA A 79 -1.34 3.58 0.31
N LEU A 80 -1.45 4.83 0.76
CA LEU A 80 -2.10 5.89 -0.01
C LEU A 80 -1.49 6.11 -1.40
N LYS A 81 -0.17 5.90 -1.54
CA LYS A 81 0.54 6.03 -2.82
C LYS A 81 0.09 5.01 -3.88
N ASP A 82 -0.54 3.91 -3.46
CA ASP A 82 -0.99 2.82 -4.34
C ASP A 82 -2.48 2.98 -4.70
N MET A 83 -3.16 4.00 -4.16
CA MET A 83 -4.56 4.31 -4.49
C MET A 83 -4.65 5.06 -5.84
N PRO A 84 -5.71 4.82 -6.62
CA PRO A 84 -5.99 5.63 -7.81
C PRO A 84 -6.27 7.09 -7.42
N SER A 85 -5.98 8.01 -8.34
CA SER A 85 -6.26 9.44 -8.15
C SER A 85 -7.75 9.75 -8.15
N ASN A 86 -8.52 9.01 -8.95
CA ASN A 86 -9.97 9.08 -9.00
C ASN A 86 -10.50 7.99 -8.08
N GLU A 87 -11.37 8.36 -7.15
CA GLU A 87 -12.04 7.39 -6.29
C GLU A 87 -12.99 6.52 -7.12
N THR A 88 -13.11 5.26 -6.72
CA THR A 88 -14.08 4.33 -7.29
C THR A 88 -15.48 4.75 -6.83
N GLU A 89 -16.42 4.84 -7.76
CA GLU A 89 -17.80 5.20 -7.47
C GLU A 89 -18.38 4.31 -6.36
N GLY A 90 -19.06 4.93 -5.39
CA GLY A 90 -19.62 4.25 -4.21
C GLY A 90 -18.62 4.02 -3.07
N LEU A 91 -17.33 4.33 -3.26
CA LEU A 91 -16.30 4.26 -2.23
C LEU A 91 -15.70 5.64 -1.96
N LEU A 92 -15.07 5.80 -0.79
CA LEU A 92 -14.43 7.05 -0.39
C LEU A 92 -13.17 6.78 0.45
N THR A 93 -12.18 7.66 0.33
CA THR A 93 -10.94 7.62 1.12
C THR A 93 -10.81 8.90 1.97
N ASN A 94 -11.40 8.89 3.17
CA ASN A 94 -11.43 10.07 4.05
C ASN A 94 -10.73 9.89 5.41
N CYS A 95 -10.21 8.69 5.70
CA CYS A 95 -9.59 8.37 6.98
C CYS A 95 -8.12 8.02 6.78
N PHE A 96 -7.24 8.64 7.58
CA PHE A 96 -5.79 8.48 7.46
C PHE A 96 -5.18 8.16 8.82
N LEU A 97 -4.35 7.12 8.86
CA LEU A 97 -3.42 6.93 9.98
C LEU A 97 -2.39 8.07 10.00
N LYS A 98 -1.79 8.32 11.17
CA LYS A 98 -0.70 9.29 11.31
C LYS A 98 0.39 9.00 10.27
N ARG A 99 0.76 10.03 9.50
CA ARG A 99 1.75 9.92 8.43
C ARG A 99 3.13 9.57 9.01
N ASN A 100 3.75 8.55 8.45
CA ASN A 100 5.16 8.24 8.72
C ASN A 100 6.07 9.16 7.90
N ASP A 101 7.38 9.09 8.16
CA ASP A 101 8.38 9.83 7.39
C ASP A 101 8.21 9.57 5.88
N PRO A 102 7.99 10.61 5.05
CA PRO A 102 7.77 10.46 3.62
C PRO A 102 9.07 10.42 2.80
N ARG A 103 10.24 10.57 3.44
CA ARG A 103 11.53 10.63 2.74
C ARG A 103 11.91 9.29 2.11
N GLU A 104 12.67 9.39 1.03
CA GLU A 104 13.32 8.23 0.41
C GLU A 104 14.58 7.85 1.20
N VAL A 105 14.93 6.58 1.13
CA VAL A 105 16.13 6.04 1.78
C VAL A 105 16.96 5.30 0.73
N LEU A 106 18.26 5.60 0.69
CA LEU A 106 19.23 4.76 -0.03
C LEU A 106 19.60 3.58 0.87
N ILE A 107 19.41 2.37 0.37
CA ILE A 107 19.83 1.14 1.05
C ILE A 107 21.08 0.64 0.35
N SER A 108 22.20 0.56 1.09
CA SER A 108 23.47 0.05 0.58
C SER A 108 24.21 -0.72 1.67
N ASN A 109 25.05 -1.70 1.26
CA ASN A 109 25.86 -2.47 2.20
C ASN A 109 27.01 -1.64 2.81
N SER A 110 27.41 -0.55 2.16
CA SER A 110 28.59 0.24 2.53
C SER A 110 28.25 1.59 3.16
N ASN A 111 26.99 1.81 3.56
CA ASN A 111 26.49 3.07 4.11
C ASN A 111 26.84 4.30 3.26
N ASN A 112 26.87 4.13 1.93
CA ASN A 112 27.16 5.20 0.99
C ASN A 112 26.02 6.22 0.98
N LEU A 113 26.35 7.49 0.77
CA LEU A 113 25.37 8.48 0.35
C LEU A 113 25.21 8.43 -1.17
N ILE A 114 24.12 8.99 -1.70
CA ILE A 114 23.90 9.05 -3.16
C ILE A 114 25.07 9.76 -3.85
N LYS A 115 25.60 10.83 -3.25
CA LYS A 115 26.75 11.59 -3.76
C LYS A 115 28.08 10.80 -3.76
N ASP A 116 28.15 9.71 -3.01
CA ASP A 116 29.37 8.88 -2.90
C ASP A 116 29.36 7.73 -3.91
N LEU A 117 28.28 7.58 -4.70
CA LEU A 117 28.18 6.53 -5.71
C LEU A 117 29.18 6.80 -6.84
N LYS A 118 30.00 5.79 -7.16
CA LYS A 118 30.92 5.85 -8.29
C LYS A 118 30.14 5.99 -9.61
N PRO A 119 30.72 6.62 -10.64
CA PRO A 119 30.15 6.61 -11.98
C PRO A 119 29.79 5.18 -12.41
N ASN A 120 28.65 5.03 -13.10
CA ASN A 120 28.11 3.75 -13.57
C ASN A 120 27.71 2.75 -12.46
N SER A 121 27.52 3.19 -11.21
CA SER A 121 26.90 2.35 -10.17
C SER A 121 25.49 1.92 -10.57
N ILE A 122 25.14 0.66 -10.28
CA ILE A 122 23.80 0.12 -10.54
C ILE A 122 22.89 0.40 -9.34
N VAL A 123 21.78 1.11 -9.57
CA VAL A 123 20.76 1.37 -8.54
C VAL A 123 19.46 0.66 -8.90
N GLY A 124 19.01 -0.25 -8.04
CA GLY A 124 17.76 -0.98 -8.22
C GLY A 124 16.53 -0.16 -7.85
N THR A 125 15.68 0.18 -8.81
CA THR A 125 14.35 0.75 -8.55
C THR A 125 13.39 0.44 -9.71
N SER A 126 12.12 0.18 -9.39
CA SER A 126 11.04 0.07 -10.38
C SER A 126 10.20 1.35 -10.49
N SER A 127 10.57 2.41 -9.76
CA SER A 127 9.86 3.69 -9.76
C SER A 127 10.47 4.65 -10.78
N PHE A 128 9.70 5.02 -11.82
CA PHE A 128 10.12 6.05 -12.77
C PHE A 128 10.42 7.39 -12.10
N ARG A 129 9.68 7.75 -11.04
CA ARG A 129 9.96 8.98 -10.30
C ARG A 129 11.36 8.96 -9.71
N ARG A 130 11.74 7.87 -9.04
CA ARG A 130 13.08 7.73 -8.44
C ARG A 130 14.15 7.66 -9.51
N GLU A 131 13.93 6.88 -10.58
CA GLU A 131 14.85 6.79 -11.70
C GLU A 131 15.13 8.17 -12.33
N PHE A 132 14.08 8.93 -12.65
CA PHE A 132 14.20 10.26 -13.22
C PHE A 132 14.94 11.23 -12.30
N GLN A 133 14.65 11.19 -10.99
CA GLN A 133 15.33 12.04 -10.02
C GLN A 133 16.81 11.66 -9.87
N LEU A 134 17.13 10.37 -9.81
CA LEU A 134 18.51 9.88 -9.69
C LEU A 134 19.35 10.20 -10.93
N LYS A 135 18.77 10.15 -12.13
CA LYS A 135 19.45 10.53 -13.38
C LYS A 135 19.77 12.03 -13.49
N LYS A 136 19.23 12.85 -12.59
CA LYS A 136 19.46 14.30 -12.53
C LYS A 136 20.41 14.72 -11.41
N ILE A 137 20.85 13.77 -10.59
CA ILE A 137 21.88 13.97 -9.57
C ILE A 137 23.24 13.71 -10.22
#